data_AF-A0A954BQY0-F1
#
_entry.id   AF-A0A954BQY0-F1
#
_cell.length_a   1.000
_cell.length_b   1.000
_cell.length_c   1.000
_cell.angle_alpha   90.00
_cell.angle_beta   90.00
_cell.angle_gamma   90.00
#
_symmetry.space_group_name_H-M   'P 1'
#
loop_
_entity.id
_entity.type
_entity.pdbx_description
1 polymer ?
#
loop_
_entity_poly.entity_id
_entity_poly.type
_entity_poly.pdbx_seq_one_letter_code
_entity_poly.pdbx_strand_id
1 'polypeptide(L)'
;MASRRRTADPPAPETPEPAAGAELPLAPPNPAEPLPSEPLEVRDAASLNTGHRERLRQRFVAGGADAVADYELVELLLFSAIPRRDVKPLAKQLLAEFGGLGELLAADPVQLERRGGLGLAAVAALKVVQAAAQRMLRAEVMNRPVLNSWDRLLNYLSVCLKHQPAEQFRLLFLDRRNTLIADEVQQRGTVDHAPVYPREVVRRALELHASAVIMVHNHPSG
;
A
#
# COMPACT_ATOMS: atom_id res chain seq x y z
N MET A 1 -37.24 -44.39 -16.44
CA MET A 1 -38.36 -44.76 -15.55
C MET A 1 -38.65 -43.58 -14.63
N ALA A 2 -39.89 -43.06 -14.74
CA ALA A 2 -40.65 -42.17 -13.85
C ALA A 2 -39.89 -41.03 -13.11
N SER A 3 -40.02 -39.76 -13.49
CA SER A 3 -41.21 -38.88 -13.48
C SER A 3 -41.88 -38.78 -12.11
N ARG A 4 -41.86 -37.56 -11.52
CA ARG A 4 -43.04 -36.93 -10.90
C ARG A 4 -42.76 -35.44 -10.65
N ARG A 5 -43.11 -34.62 -11.65
CA ARG A 5 -43.59 -33.24 -11.42
C ARG A 5 -44.98 -33.34 -10.79
N ARG A 6 -45.26 -32.52 -9.77
CA ARG A 6 -46.62 -32.23 -9.25
C ARG A 6 -46.73 -30.70 -9.18
N THR A 7 -47.39 -30.10 -10.17
CA THR A 7 -48.81 -29.65 -10.18
C THR A 7 -49.01 -28.40 -9.34
N ALA A 8 -49.09 -27.27 -10.05
CA ALA A 8 -49.73 -26.04 -9.60
C ALA A 8 -51.26 -26.19 -9.71
N ASP A 9 -52.00 -25.56 -8.80
CA ASP A 9 -53.44 -25.29 -8.93
C ASP A 9 -53.67 -23.75 -8.90
N PRO A 10 -54.53 -23.19 -9.78
CA PRO A 10 -54.92 -21.77 -9.81
C PRO A 10 -56.36 -21.57 -9.23
N PRO A 11 -57.07 -20.43 -9.44
CA PRO A 11 -57.08 -19.24 -8.57
C PRO A 11 -58.49 -18.82 -8.03
N ALA A 12 -58.50 -17.74 -7.23
CA ALA A 12 -59.59 -16.75 -6.96
C ALA A 12 -60.79 -17.19 -6.07
N PRO A 13 -61.49 -16.25 -5.36
CA PRO A 13 -62.29 -15.19 -6.00
C PRO A 13 -62.16 -13.77 -5.39
N GLU A 14 -62.61 -12.81 -6.21
CA GLU A 14 -62.70 -11.37 -5.99
C GLU A 14 -63.86 -10.92 -5.07
N THR A 15 -63.67 -9.73 -4.47
CA THR A 15 -64.66 -8.64 -4.18
C THR A 15 -65.70 -8.86 -3.07
N PRO A 16 -66.15 -7.81 -2.32
CA PRO A 16 -66.52 -6.48 -2.85
C PRO A 16 -66.14 -5.22 -2.02
N GLU A 17 -65.92 -4.12 -2.74
CA GLU A 17 -66.28 -2.77 -2.29
C GLU A 17 -67.82 -2.65 -2.26
N PRO A 18 -68.40 -1.85 -1.36
CA PRO A 18 -68.86 -0.54 -1.84
C PRO A 18 -68.85 0.61 -0.82
N ALA A 19 -68.48 1.77 -1.37
CA ALA A 19 -69.23 3.03 -1.42
C ALA A 19 -69.35 3.98 -0.20
N ALA A 20 -69.19 5.26 -0.61
CA ALA A 20 -69.77 6.49 -0.07
C ALA A 20 -69.24 6.95 1.29
N GLY A 21 -68.78 8.18 1.47
CA GLY A 21 -69.13 9.42 0.79
C GLY A 21 -69.32 10.46 1.90
N ALA A 22 -68.39 11.40 2.01
CA ALA A 22 -68.55 12.61 2.80
C ALA A 22 -67.57 13.66 2.28
N GLU A 23 -68.01 14.40 1.26
CA GLU A 23 -67.44 15.70 0.93
C GLU A 23 -67.72 16.66 2.08
N LEU A 24 -66.67 17.30 2.59
CA LEU A 24 -66.74 18.49 3.42
C LEU A 24 -65.76 19.54 2.87
N PRO A 25 -66.06 20.84 3.03
CA PRO A 25 -65.74 21.86 2.05
C PRO A 25 -64.28 22.33 2.08
N LEU A 26 -63.76 22.64 0.89
CA LEU A 26 -62.51 23.39 0.68
C LEU A 26 -62.61 24.77 1.36
N ALA A 27 -61.96 24.91 2.51
CA ALA A 27 -61.61 26.21 3.06
C ALA A 27 -60.58 26.89 2.13
N PRO A 28 -60.67 28.21 1.89
CA PRO A 28 -59.69 28.91 1.07
C PRO A 28 -58.30 28.86 1.73
N PRO A 29 -57.21 28.81 0.96
CA PRO A 29 -55.87 28.80 1.53
C PRO A 29 -55.59 30.13 2.24
N ASN A 30 -55.25 30.05 3.53
CA ASN A 30 -54.76 31.19 4.31
C ASN A 30 -53.40 31.65 3.76
N PRO A 31 -53.22 32.90 3.32
CA PRO A 31 -51.92 33.39 2.93
C PRO A 31 -51.16 33.87 4.18
N ALA A 32 -49.97 33.30 4.40
CA ALA A 32 -48.97 33.67 5.41
C ALA A 32 -48.93 32.86 6.72
N GLU A 33 -48.69 31.55 6.62
CA GLU A 33 -47.88 30.85 7.62
C GLU A 33 -46.54 30.45 6.98
N PRO A 34 -45.39 30.95 7.47
CA PRO A 34 -44.11 30.46 7.01
C PRO A 34 -43.93 29.02 7.51
N LEU A 35 -43.70 28.09 6.57
CA LEU A 35 -43.25 26.73 6.90
C LEU A 35 -42.05 26.81 7.85
N PRO A 36 -41.96 25.99 8.91
CA PRO A 36 -40.72 25.87 9.66
C PRO A 36 -39.65 25.35 8.70
N SER A 37 -38.74 26.24 8.31
CA SER A 37 -37.52 25.86 7.61
C SER A 37 -36.65 25.13 8.61
N GLU A 38 -36.89 23.83 8.79
CA GLU A 38 -35.85 22.98 9.32
C GLU A 38 -34.61 23.17 8.43
N PRO A 39 -33.43 23.46 9.01
CA PRO A 39 -32.25 23.61 8.21
C PRO A 39 -32.06 22.32 7.43
N LEU A 40 -32.06 22.39 6.10
CA LEU A 40 -31.37 21.38 5.32
C LEU A 40 -29.93 21.44 5.83
N GLU A 41 -29.54 20.50 6.70
CA GLU A 41 -28.15 20.25 7.02
C GLU A 41 -27.48 19.94 5.68
N VAL A 42 -26.93 20.98 5.07
CA VAL A 42 -25.86 20.85 4.10
C VAL A 42 -24.78 20.16 4.91
N ARG A 43 -24.70 18.83 4.79
CA ARG A 43 -23.58 18.05 5.30
C ARG A 43 -22.35 18.56 4.57
N ASP A 44 -21.72 19.56 5.16
CA ASP A 44 -20.47 20.12 4.72
C ASP A 44 -19.51 18.95 4.49
N ALA A 45 -19.05 18.74 3.26
CA ALA A 45 -17.97 17.80 2.98
C ALA A 45 -16.70 18.15 3.80
N ALA A 46 -16.61 19.39 4.30
CA ALA A 46 -15.60 19.84 5.25
C ALA A 46 -15.72 19.20 6.65
N SER A 47 -16.91 18.79 7.08
CA SER A 47 -17.17 18.23 8.42
C SER A 47 -16.72 16.78 8.59
N LEU A 48 -16.68 15.98 7.51
CA LEU A 48 -16.28 14.57 7.55
C LEU A 48 -14.78 14.34 7.79
N ASN A 49 -13.95 15.33 7.42
CA ASN A 49 -12.50 15.26 7.51
C ASN A 49 -11.93 15.76 8.84
N THR A 50 -12.72 16.49 9.63
CA THR A 50 -12.31 17.01 10.93
C THR A 50 -12.14 15.85 11.90
N GLY A 51 -10.88 15.58 12.28
CA GLY A 51 -10.50 14.50 13.18
C GLY A 51 -10.19 13.15 12.52
N HIS A 52 -10.36 12.98 11.20
CA HIS A 52 -9.98 11.71 10.53
C HIS A 52 -8.53 11.34 10.78
N ARG A 53 -7.63 12.32 10.61
CA ARG A 53 -6.18 12.16 10.86
C ARG A 53 -5.90 11.66 12.28
N GLU A 54 -6.58 12.21 13.28
CA GLU A 54 -6.35 11.87 14.68
C GLU A 54 -6.94 10.50 15.02
N ARG A 55 -8.17 10.22 14.59
CA ARG A 55 -8.81 8.90 14.74
C ARG A 55 -7.97 7.80 14.09
N LEU A 56 -7.41 8.06 12.90
CA LEU A 56 -6.59 7.08 12.21
C LEU A 56 -5.27 6.80 12.95
N ARG A 57 -4.62 7.84 13.48
CA ARG A 57 -3.42 7.68 14.34
C ARG A 57 -3.73 6.87 15.59
N GLN A 58 -4.82 7.18 16.28
CA GLN A 58 -5.22 6.45 17.49
C GLN A 58 -5.49 4.98 17.18
N ARG A 59 -6.19 4.69 16.08
CA ARG A 59 -6.45 3.31 15.65
C ARG A 59 -5.15 2.56 15.32
N PHE A 60 -4.23 3.20 14.61
CA PHE A 60 -2.91 2.61 14.32
C PHE A 60 -2.08 2.38 15.57
N VAL A 61 -2.04 3.33 16.51
CA VAL A 61 -1.29 3.16 17.77
C VAL A 61 -1.90 2.04 18.63
N ALA A 62 -3.22 1.93 18.67
CA ALA A 62 -3.92 0.93 19.47
C ALA A 62 -3.86 -0.48 18.86
N GLY A 63 -3.93 -0.60 17.54
CA GLY A 63 -4.09 -1.88 16.85
C GLY A 63 -2.99 -2.25 15.85
N GLY A 64 -1.97 -1.41 15.69
CA GLY A 64 -0.84 -1.66 14.80
C GLY A 64 -1.22 -1.72 13.32
N ALA A 65 -0.42 -2.48 12.55
CA ALA A 65 -0.60 -2.63 11.11
C ALA A 65 -1.92 -3.34 10.74
N ASP A 66 -2.35 -4.32 11.53
CA ASP A 66 -3.57 -5.10 11.24
C ASP A 66 -4.86 -4.28 11.41
N ALA A 67 -4.80 -3.13 12.08
CA ALA A 67 -5.93 -2.25 12.32
C ALA A 67 -6.17 -1.20 11.23
N VAL A 68 -5.33 -1.18 10.19
CA VAL A 68 -5.39 -0.21 9.09
C VAL A 68 -5.15 -0.89 7.75
N ALA A 69 -5.78 -0.36 6.70
CA ALA A 69 -5.49 -0.83 5.34
C ALA A 69 -4.19 -0.23 4.80
N ASP A 70 -3.61 -0.80 3.74
CA ASP A 70 -2.40 -0.29 3.09
C ASP A 70 -2.52 1.18 2.68
N TYR A 71 -3.66 1.60 2.12
CA TYR A 71 -3.86 3.01 1.75
C TYR A 71 -3.87 3.92 2.97
N GLU A 72 -4.32 3.43 4.13
CA GLU A 72 -4.32 4.18 5.38
C GLU A 72 -2.90 4.30 5.98
N LEU A 73 -2.03 3.30 5.78
CA LEU A 73 -0.60 3.42 6.10
C LEU A 73 0.05 4.54 5.26
N VAL A 74 -0.29 4.61 3.97
CA VAL A 74 0.18 5.70 3.10
C VAL A 74 -0.38 7.05 3.56
N GLU A 75 -1.66 7.13 3.95
CA GLU A 75 -2.24 8.36 4.54
C GLU A 75 -1.44 8.82 5.76
N LEU A 76 -1.12 7.91 6.68
CA LEU A 76 -0.35 8.22 7.90
C LEU A 76 1.05 8.78 7.58
N LEU A 77 1.72 8.24 6.56
CA LEU A 77 3.01 8.77 6.10
C LEU A 77 2.86 10.16 5.47
N LEU A 78 1.88 10.32 4.58
CA LEU A 78 1.64 11.58 3.88
C LEU A 78 1.15 12.68 4.81
N PHE A 79 0.47 12.35 5.92
CA PHE A 79 0.08 13.32 6.92
C PHE A 79 1.26 14.11 7.48
N SER A 80 2.39 13.44 7.69
CA SER A 80 3.61 14.06 8.23
C SER A 80 4.31 14.95 7.20
N ALA A 81 4.07 14.73 5.91
CA ALA A 81 4.73 15.45 4.82
C ALA A 81 3.85 16.53 4.16
N ILE A 82 2.52 16.37 4.20
CA ILE A 82 1.55 17.24 3.52
C ILE A 82 0.54 17.75 4.54
N PRO A 83 0.68 19.01 5.00
CA PRO A 83 -0.25 19.61 5.96
C PRO A 83 -1.56 20.03 5.28
N ARG A 84 -2.67 19.91 6.01
CA ARG A 84 -3.99 20.52 5.67
C ARG A 84 -4.55 20.14 4.29
N ARG A 85 -4.26 18.94 3.79
CA ARG A 85 -4.81 18.37 2.55
C ARG A 85 -5.48 17.04 2.85
N ASP A 86 -6.58 16.74 2.15
CA ASP A 86 -7.12 15.39 2.08
C ASP A 86 -6.18 14.51 1.23
N VAL A 87 -5.49 13.57 1.88
CA VAL A 87 -4.52 12.68 1.25
C VAL A 87 -5.10 11.31 0.96
N LYS A 88 -6.35 11.02 1.32
CA LYS A 88 -6.96 9.71 1.07
C LYS A 88 -7.10 9.40 -0.43
N PRO A 89 -7.57 10.33 -1.30
CA PRO A 89 -7.59 10.09 -2.74
C PRO A 89 -6.18 9.86 -3.29
N LEU A 90 -5.21 10.65 -2.82
CA LEU A 90 -3.81 10.55 -3.24
C LEU A 90 -3.19 9.21 -2.84
N ALA A 91 -3.42 8.74 -1.61
CA ALA A 91 -2.92 7.45 -1.13
C ALA A 91 -3.44 6.29 -1.98
N LYS A 92 -4.73 6.29 -2.31
CA LYS A 92 -5.34 5.27 -3.19
C LYS A 92 -4.79 5.35 -4.62
N GLN A 93 -4.65 6.56 -5.16
CA GLN A 93 -4.06 6.77 -6.48
C GLN A 93 -2.64 6.22 -6.55
N LEU A 94 -1.79 6.54 -5.57
CA LEU A 94 -0.41 6.07 -5.52
C LEU A 94 -0.32 4.55 -5.48
N LEU A 95 -1.12 3.88 -4.65
CA LEU A 95 -1.12 2.42 -4.62
C LEU A 95 -1.58 1.81 -5.94
N ALA A 96 -2.61 2.38 -6.58
CA ALA A 96 -3.08 1.91 -7.88
C ALA A 96 -2.02 2.15 -8.98
N GLU A 97 -1.32 3.28 -8.94
CA GLU A 97 -0.35 3.67 -9.96
C GLU A 97 0.96 2.88 -9.87
N PHE A 98 1.42 2.57 -8.66
CA PHE A 98 2.66 1.86 -8.43
C PHE A 98 2.48 0.35 -8.23
N GLY A 99 1.25 -0.14 -7.99
CA GLY A 99 0.94 -1.57 -7.94
C GLY A 99 0.90 -2.18 -6.54
N GLY A 100 1.10 -1.37 -5.49
CA GLY A 100 1.07 -1.84 -4.11
C GLY A 100 1.96 -1.01 -3.18
N LEU A 101 1.94 -1.35 -1.89
CA LEU A 101 2.73 -0.66 -0.87
C LEU A 101 4.23 -0.91 -1.06
N GLY A 102 4.63 -2.14 -1.38
CA GLY A 102 6.03 -2.51 -1.60
C GLY A 102 6.63 -1.77 -2.81
N GLU A 103 5.91 -1.76 -3.92
CA GLU A 103 6.26 -1.06 -5.16
C GLU A 103 6.30 0.46 -4.94
N LEU A 104 5.34 1.03 -4.22
CA LEU A 104 5.32 2.46 -3.89
C LEU A 104 6.55 2.86 -3.05
N LEU A 105 6.88 2.09 -2.02
CA LEU A 105 8.05 2.36 -1.18
C LEU A 105 9.35 2.18 -1.98
N ALA A 106 9.38 1.27 -2.95
CA ALA A 106 10.57 0.98 -3.75
C ALA A 106 10.77 1.91 -4.96
N ALA A 107 9.70 2.53 -5.47
CA ALA A 107 9.70 3.37 -6.66
C ALA A 107 10.78 4.46 -6.65
N ASP A 108 11.40 4.73 -7.79
CA ASP A 108 12.43 5.76 -7.92
C ASP A 108 11.92 7.14 -7.47
N PRO A 109 12.72 7.95 -6.74
CA PRO A 109 12.32 9.28 -6.30
C PRO A 109 11.80 10.19 -7.42
N VAL A 110 12.41 10.15 -8.61
CA VAL A 110 11.99 10.96 -9.76
C VAL A 110 10.63 10.49 -10.27
N GLN A 111 10.34 9.19 -10.20
CA GLN A 111 9.01 8.67 -10.55
C GLN A 111 7.97 9.07 -9.50
N LEU A 112 8.29 9.02 -8.21
CA LEU A 112 7.39 9.49 -7.16
C LEU A 112 7.02 10.96 -7.32
N GLU A 113 7.97 11.81 -7.76
CA GLU A 113 7.72 13.22 -8.06
C GLU A 113 6.88 13.40 -9.33
N ARG A 114 7.31 12.81 -10.45
CA ARG A 114 6.68 13.04 -11.77
C ARG A 114 5.32 12.40 -11.93
N ARG A 115 5.20 11.14 -11.49
CA ARG A 115 4.00 10.32 -11.65
C ARG A 115 3.08 10.46 -10.44
N GLY A 116 3.66 10.31 -9.25
CA GLY A 116 2.92 10.42 -7.99
C GLY A 116 2.56 11.85 -7.57
N GLY A 117 3.11 12.87 -8.23
CA GLY A 117 2.88 14.28 -7.87
C GLY A 117 3.35 14.63 -6.45
N LEU A 118 4.32 13.90 -5.93
CA LEU A 118 4.81 14.07 -4.57
C LEU A 118 5.91 15.13 -4.51
N GLY A 119 5.85 15.98 -3.48
CA GLY A 119 6.96 16.87 -3.13
C GLY A 119 8.05 16.15 -2.34
N LEU A 120 9.22 16.78 -2.24
CA LEU A 120 10.40 16.23 -1.57
C LEU A 120 10.12 15.65 -0.18
N ALA A 121 9.30 16.31 0.65
CA ALA A 121 8.97 15.83 1.99
C ALA A 121 8.22 14.49 1.98
N ALA A 122 7.29 14.29 1.04
CA ALA A 122 6.52 13.06 0.92
C ALA A 122 7.38 11.92 0.35
N VAL A 123 8.21 12.25 -0.65
CA VAL A 123 9.20 11.32 -1.19
C VAL A 123 10.16 10.87 -0.08
N ALA A 124 10.71 11.81 0.70
CA ALA A 124 11.60 11.50 1.81
C ALA A 124 10.92 10.62 2.87
N ALA A 125 9.67 10.90 3.23
CA ALA A 125 8.92 10.08 4.19
C ALA A 125 8.80 8.62 3.74
N LEU A 126 8.43 8.37 2.48
CA LEU A 126 8.38 7.01 1.92
C LEU A 126 9.77 6.35 1.92
N LYS A 127 10.80 7.09 1.53
CA LYS A 127 12.17 6.56 1.43
C LYS A 127 12.82 6.27 2.78
N VAL A 128 12.45 7.00 3.82
CA VAL A 128 12.88 6.69 5.19
C VAL A 128 12.32 5.34 5.63
N VAL A 129 11.04 5.05 5.36
CA VAL A 129 10.45 3.74 5.71
C VAL A 129 11.13 2.60 4.95
N GLN A 130 11.33 2.76 3.65
CA GLN A 130 12.07 1.77 2.84
C GLN A 130 13.46 1.51 3.42
N ALA A 131 14.21 2.57 3.72
CA ALA A 131 15.57 2.46 4.24
C ALA A 131 15.62 1.85 5.65
N ALA A 132 14.62 2.13 6.50
CA ALA A 132 14.50 1.55 7.83
C ALA A 132 14.28 0.03 7.73
N ALA A 133 13.32 -0.42 6.93
CA ALA A 133 13.04 -1.84 6.72
C ALA A 133 14.29 -2.60 6.20
N GLN A 134 14.99 -2.03 5.20
CA GLN A 134 16.21 -2.61 4.66
C GLN A 134 17.33 -2.70 5.71
N ARG A 135 17.51 -1.68 6.55
CA ARG A 135 18.53 -1.68 7.61
C ARG A 135 18.22 -2.67 8.72
N MET A 136 16.95 -2.79 9.11
CA MET A 136 16.52 -3.76 10.12
C MET A 136 16.84 -5.19 9.69
N LEU A 137 16.42 -5.57 8.47
CA LEU A 137 16.69 -6.92 7.96
C LEU A 137 18.18 -7.14 7.67
N ARG A 138 18.91 -6.12 7.22
CA ARG A 138 20.37 -6.21 7.05
C ARG A 138 21.06 -6.54 8.37
N ALA A 139 20.63 -5.95 9.48
CA ALA A 139 21.20 -6.22 10.80
C ALA A 139 20.99 -7.67 11.27
N GLU A 140 19.97 -8.36 10.75
CA GLU A 140 19.72 -9.76 11.08
C GLU A 140 20.66 -10.74 10.39
N VAL A 141 21.29 -10.33 9.28
CA VAL A 141 22.13 -11.20 8.43
C VAL A 141 23.60 -10.80 8.45
N MET A 142 23.93 -9.52 8.63
CA MET A 142 25.32 -9.05 8.69
C MET A 142 26.03 -9.63 9.92
N ASN A 143 27.29 -10.02 9.73
CA ASN A 143 28.15 -10.62 10.76
C ASN A 143 27.54 -11.87 11.40
N ARG A 144 26.68 -12.60 10.66
CA ARG A 144 26.10 -13.87 11.10
C ARG A 144 26.27 -14.98 10.06
N PRO A 145 26.33 -16.26 10.48
CA PRO A 145 26.38 -17.38 9.55
C PRO A 145 25.12 -17.48 8.68
N VAL A 146 25.32 -17.38 7.36
CA VAL A 146 24.24 -17.34 6.36
C VAL A 146 23.59 -18.70 6.15
N LEU A 147 24.37 -19.78 6.07
CA LEU A 147 23.83 -21.12 5.78
C LEU A 147 22.84 -21.62 6.84
N ASN A 148 23.01 -21.18 8.09
CA ASN A 148 22.12 -21.53 9.19
C ASN A 148 20.86 -20.63 9.24
N SER A 149 20.74 -19.67 8.34
CA SER A 149 19.67 -18.67 8.33
C SER A 149 19.29 -18.24 6.91
N TRP A 150 19.20 -19.21 5.99
CA TRP A 150 18.89 -18.97 4.58
C TRP A 150 17.59 -18.16 4.40
N ASP A 151 16.54 -18.46 5.15
CA ASP A 151 15.28 -17.71 5.11
C ASP A 151 15.46 -16.24 5.48
N ARG A 152 16.33 -15.93 6.45
CA ARG A 152 16.63 -14.53 6.81
C ARG A 152 17.37 -13.81 5.69
N LEU A 153 18.30 -14.50 5.03
CA LEU A 153 18.96 -13.97 3.84
C LEU A 153 17.94 -13.70 2.72
N LEU A 154 17.05 -14.65 2.43
CA LEU A 154 16.02 -14.48 1.40
C LEU A 154 15.05 -13.34 1.74
N ASN A 155 14.64 -13.20 3.00
CA ASN A 155 13.79 -12.10 3.45
C ASN A 155 14.50 -10.75 3.27
N TYR A 156 15.78 -10.67 3.67
CA TYR A 156 16.60 -9.48 3.46
C TYR A 156 16.71 -9.12 1.97
N LEU A 157 17.07 -10.09 1.13
CA LEU A 157 17.19 -9.89 -0.32
C LEU A 157 15.86 -9.51 -0.94
N SER A 158 14.76 -10.12 -0.51
CA SER A 158 13.41 -9.80 -0.99
C SER A 158 13.06 -8.33 -0.75
N VAL A 159 13.28 -7.81 0.45
CA VAL A 159 13.02 -6.39 0.75
C VAL A 159 13.98 -5.44 0.03
N CYS A 160 15.22 -5.87 -0.20
CA CYS A 160 16.18 -5.06 -0.93
C CYS A 160 15.93 -5.01 -2.44
N LEU A 161 15.43 -6.09 -3.04
CA LEU A 161 15.50 -6.32 -4.49
C LEU A 161 14.16 -6.52 -5.18
N LYS A 162 13.16 -7.15 -4.52
CA LYS A 162 11.92 -7.64 -5.18
C LYS A 162 11.16 -6.56 -5.94
N HIS A 163 11.02 -5.38 -5.34
CA HIS A 163 10.25 -4.28 -5.90
C HIS A 163 11.13 -3.17 -6.49
N GLN A 164 12.43 -3.41 -6.65
CA GLN A 164 13.32 -2.43 -7.26
C GLN A 164 13.03 -2.35 -8.76
N PRO A 165 12.71 -1.15 -9.29
CA PRO A 165 12.40 -0.99 -10.71
C PRO A 165 13.65 -1.08 -11.60
N ALA A 166 14.84 -0.85 -11.02
CA ALA A 166 16.11 -1.00 -11.71
C ALA A 166 16.73 -2.36 -11.42
N GLU A 167 17.45 -2.92 -12.40
CA GLU A 167 18.29 -4.08 -12.17
C GLU A 167 19.45 -3.70 -11.25
N GLN A 168 19.70 -4.58 -10.30
CA GLN A 168 20.73 -4.42 -9.30
C GLN A 168 21.55 -5.70 -9.21
N PHE A 169 22.85 -5.59 -9.46
CA PHE A 169 23.80 -6.67 -9.20
C PHE A 169 24.45 -6.45 -7.82
N ARG A 170 24.31 -7.42 -6.94
CA ARG A 170 24.76 -7.39 -5.54
C ARG A 170 25.71 -8.56 -5.26
N LEU A 171 26.76 -8.28 -4.50
CA LEU A 171 27.72 -9.25 -4.00
C LEU A 171 27.66 -9.33 -2.48
N LEU A 172 27.56 -10.55 -1.98
CA LEU A 172 27.66 -10.89 -0.58
C LEU A 172 28.97 -11.64 -0.36
N PHE A 173 29.82 -11.15 0.52
CA PHE A 173 31.12 -11.75 0.81
C PHE A 173 31.05 -12.48 2.14
N LEU A 174 31.60 -13.70 2.20
CA LEU A 174 31.51 -14.59 3.34
C LEU A 174 32.88 -15.03 3.83
N ASP A 175 33.03 -15.17 5.14
CA ASP A 175 34.22 -15.76 5.76
C ASP A 175 34.17 -17.31 5.77
N ARG A 176 35.20 -17.96 6.33
CA ARG A 176 35.32 -19.43 6.37
C ARG A 176 34.24 -20.12 7.21
N ARG A 177 33.50 -19.38 8.03
CA ARG A 177 32.36 -19.86 8.82
C ARG A 177 31.03 -19.55 8.12
N ASN A 178 31.08 -19.11 6.87
CA ASN A 178 29.94 -18.63 6.10
C ASN A 178 29.24 -17.42 6.75
N THR A 179 29.98 -16.60 7.49
CA THR A 179 29.50 -15.35 8.07
C THR A 179 29.46 -14.28 7.00
N LEU A 180 28.34 -13.56 6.86
CA LEU A 180 28.26 -12.43 5.93
C LEU A 180 29.10 -11.25 6.43
N ILE A 181 30.25 -11.00 5.81
CA ILE A 181 31.21 -9.96 6.21
C ILE A 181 31.04 -8.65 5.43
N ALA A 182 30.53 -8.73 4.20
CA ALA A 182 30.21 -7.54 3.42
C ALA A 182 29.03 -7.79 2.48
N ASP A 183 28.30 -6.71 2.22
CA ASP A 183 27.18 -6.66 1.28
C ASP A 183 27.31 -5.38 0.45
N GLU A 184 27.54 -5.56 -0.85
CA GLU A 184 27.89 -4.50 -1.78
C GLU A 184 27.04 -4.54 -3.05
N VAL A 185 26.52 -3.38 -3.42
CA VAL A 185 25.84 -3.17 -4.70
C VAL A 185 26.89 -2.75 -5.71
N GLN A 186 27.21 -3.63 -6.66
CA GLN A 186 28.21 -3.34 -7.68
C GLN A 186 27.63 -2.56 -8.86
N GLN A 187 26.34 -2.72 -9.14
CA GLN A 187 25.68 -2.05 -10.24
C GLN A 187 24.23 -1.72 -9.93
N ARG A 188 23.77 -0.57 -10.44
CA ARG A 188 22.36 -0.15 -10.52
C ARG A 188 22.14 0.37 -11.96
N GLY A 189 21.24 -0.21 -12.75
CA GLY A 189 21.08 0.20 -14.15
C GLY A 189 20.02 -0.56 -14.97
N THR A 190 19.84 -0.15 -16.23
CA THR A 190 18.94 -0.80 -17.20
C THR A 190 19.53 -2.12 -17.70
N VAL A 191 18.64 -2.99 -18.19
CA VAL A 191 18.77 -4.38 -18.69
C VAL A 191 19.96 -4.68 -19.62
N ASP A 192 20.72 -3.66 -20.02
CA ASP A 192 21.93 -3.81 -20.81
C ASP A 192 23.12 -4.03 -19.87
N HIS A 193 23.40 -5.31 -19.59
CA HIS A 193 24.67 -5.85 -19.09
C HIS A 193 25.71 -4.76 -18.76
N ALA A 194 25.85 -4.33 -17.49
CA ALA A 194 27.21 -3.93 -17.12
C ALA A 194 27.94 -5.23 -16.82
N PRO A 195 29.04 -5.49 -17.52
CA PRO A 195 29.82 -6.69 -17.30
C PRO A 195 30.29 -6.72 -15.85
N VAL A 196 29.87 -7.75 -15.11
CA VAL A 196 30.50 -8.09 -13.84
C VAL A 196 31.88 -8.63 -14.19
N TYR A 197 32.91 -7.84 -13.97
CA TYR A 197 34.28 -8.24 -14.25
C TYR A 197 34.76 -9.22 -13.16
N PRO A 198 34.98 -10.51 -13.47
CA PRO A 198 35.36 -11.49 -12.44
C PRO A 198 36.63 -11.10 -11.70
N ARG A 199 37.57 -10.43 -12.39
CA ARG A 199 38.79 -9.89 -11.79
C ARG A 199 38.49 -8.91 -10.65
N GLU A 200 37.51 -8.02 -10.80
CA GLU A 200 37.15 -7.05 -9.77
C GLU A 200 36.45 -7.74 -8.59
N VAL A 201 35.61 -8.74 -8.86
CA VAL A 201 34.97 -9.57 -7.82
C VAL A 201 36.02 -10.31 -6.99
N VAL A 202 36.98 -10.97 -7.66
CA VAL A 202 38.06 -11.72 -7.00
C VAL A 202 38.99 -10.77 -6.23
N ARG A 203 39.38 -9.64 -6.82
CA ARG A 203 40.16 -8.61 -6.13
C ARG A 203 39.45 -8.17 -4.85
N ARG A 204 38.16 -7.86 -4.94
CA ARG A 204 37.38 -7.43 -3.78
C ARG A 204 37.25 -8.52 -2.72
N ALA A 205 37.03 -9.78 -3.14
CA ALA A 205 37.00 -10.91 -2.22
C ALA A 205 38.32 -11.08 -1.46
N LEU A 206 39.46 -10.89 -2.13
CA LEU A 206 40.78 -10.96 -1.50
C LEU A 206 41.02 -9.80 -0.53
N GLU A 207 40.64 -8.57 -0.89
CA GLU A 207 40.70 -7.39 -0.01
C GLU A 207 39.90 -7.59 1.28
N LEU A 208 38.77 -8.27 1.19
CA LEU A 208 37.89 -8.56 2.33
C LEU A 208 38.25 -9.87 3.06
N HIS A 209 39.28 -10.60 2.61
CA HIS A 209 39.61 -11.95 3.09
C HIS A 209 38.43 -12.92 3.05
N ALA A 210 37.53 -12.76 2.07
CA ALA A 210 36.39 -13.63 1.88
C ALA A 210 36.84 -15.01 1.38
N SER A 211 36.21 -16.07 1.88
CA SER A 211 36.39 -17.43 1.38
C SER A 211 35.28 -17.87 0.43
N ALA A 212 34.16 -17.16 0.41
CA ALA A 212 33.06 -17.41 -0.51
C ALA A 212 32.35 -16.11 -0.90
N VAL A 213 31.67 -16.14 -2.05
CA VAL A 213 30.89 -15.02 -2.58
C VAL A 213 29.54 -15.55 -3.04
N ILE A 214 28.45 -14.86 -2.69
CA ILE A 214 27.13 -15.07 -3.27
C ILE A 214 26.83 -13.89 -4.18
N MET A 215 26.45 -14.19 -5.43
CA MET A 215 26.06 -13.22 -6.44
C MET A 215 24.53 -13.19 -6.55
N VAL A 216 23.94 -12.00 -6.49
CA VAL A 216 22.47 -11.83 -6.55
C VAL A 216 22.15 -10.74 -7.57
N HIS A 217 21.16 -11.01 -8.42
CA HIS A 217 20.55 -9.98 -9.27
C HIS A 217 19.03 -10.10 -9.22
N ASN A 218 18.33 -8.97 -9.41
CA ASN A 218 16.91 -8.96 -9.69
C ASN A 218 16.65 -8.73 -11.18
N HIS A 219 15.60 -9.36 -11.69
CA HIS A 219 14.98 -9.00 -12.95
C HIS A 219 13.64 -8.33 -12.64
N PRO A 220 13.44 -7.04 -13.01
CA PRO A 220 12.19 -6.32 -12.79
C PRO A 220 10.96 -6.98 -13.43
N SER A 221 11.16 -7.86 -14.43
CA SER A 221 10.10 -8.65 -15.06
C SER A 221 9.58 -9.83 -14.22
N GLY A 222 10.31 -10.22 -13.18
CA GLY A 222 10.16 -11.52 -12.53
C GLY A 222 11.05 -12.59 -13.16
#